data_AF-A0A4Y2G4U8-F1
#
_entry.id   AF-A0A4Y2G4U8-F1
#
_cell.length_a   1.000
_cell.length_b   1.000
_cell.length_c   1.000
_cell.angle_alpha   90.00
_cell.angle_beta   90.00
_cell.angle_gamma   90.00
#
_symmetry.space_group_name_H-M   'P 1'
#
loop_
_entity.id
_entity.type
_entity.pdbx_description
1 polymer ?
#
loop_
_entity_poly.entity_id
_entity_poly.type
_entity_poly.pdbx_seq_one_letter_code
_entity_poly.pdbx_strand_id
1 'polypeptide(L)'
;MTSRNRKSLSVKEKICVLKKVDRDQHLKRVDLAKELGLPVSILNTLIYKRWLHKFKLRHGITGKTVSGESGDVACETVDDFIQNHLPDLIKGHEQKDIFNTDETVDVNPIENAESDHFVPPENWSNLSDVTAFEEFVQSDSELATCSLLTIDEVIANEETSNEKEDNFTEKPLPSFQQALAGFNSMQEYLISSDLNDKVKMALLTVHNELFSVHSKKALQREITKYIL
;
A
#
# COMPACT_ATOMS: atom_id res chain seq x y z
N MET A 1 4.20 14.34 38.97
CA MET A 1 3.56 13.31 38.12
C MET A 1 4.29 11.99 38.38
N THR A 2 3.66 11.02 39.03
CA THR A 2 4.32 9.73 39.31
C THR A 2 4.41 8.92 38.01
N SER A 3 5.65 8.61 37.60
CA SER A 3 5.91 7.73 36.47
C SER A 3 5.27 6.36 36.73
N ARG A 4 4.22 6.03 35.98
CA ARG A 4 3.61 4.70 36.03
C ARG A 4 4.55 3.73 35.31
N ASN A 5 5.39 3.05 36.06
CA ASN A 5 6.19 1.93 35.56
C ASN A 5 5.25 0.88 34.94
N ARG A 6 5.20 0.82 33.59
CA ARG A 6 4.40 -0.16 32.86
C ARG A 6 5.14 -1.49 32.89
N LYS A 7 4.81 -2.35 33.86
CA LYS A 7 5.27 -3.75 33.84
C LYS A 7 4.68 -4.43 32.60
N SER A 8 5.52 -4.97 31.74
CA SER A 8 5.06 -5.75 30.59
C SER A 8 4.65 -7.15 31.08
N LEU A 9 3.51 -7.66 30.60
CA LEU A 9 3.12 -9.03 30.92
C LEU A 9 4.01 -10.01 30.15
N SER A 10 4.57 -10.98 30.87
CA SER A 10 5.25 -12.14 30.31
C SER A 10 4.31 -12.99 29.46
N VAL A 11 4.88 -13.85 28.61
CA VAL A 11 4.10 -14.78 27.76
C VAL A 11 3.22 -15.69 28.61
N LYS A 12 3.75 -16.20 29.74
CA LYS A 12 3.01 -17.08 30.66
C LYS A 12 1.81 -16.38 31.27
N GLU A 13 1.96 -15.12 31.68
CA GLU A 13 0.85 -14.32 32.22
C GLU A 13 -0.23 -14.05 31.18
N LYS A 14 0.16 -13.69 29.94
CA LYS A 14 -0.79 -13.49 28.84
C LYS A 14 -1.61 -14.75 28.55
N ILE A 15 -0.98 -15.92 28.55
CA ILE A 15 -1.67 -17.21 28.37
C ILE A 15 -2.65 -17.47 29.52
N CYS A 16 -2.25 -17.20 30.77
CA CYS A 16 -3.11 -17.37 31.94
C CYS A 16 -4.36 -16.48 31.86
N VAL A 17 -4.17 -15.21 31.52
CA VAL A 17 -5.26 -14.24 31.31
C VAL A 17 -6.23 -14.74 30.24
N LEU A 18 -5.74 -15.15 29.08
CA LEU A 18 -6.60 -15.65 28.00
C LEU A 18 -7.38 -16.92 28.38
N LYS A 19 -6.76 -17.85 29.14
CA LYS A 19 -7.45 -19.04 29.67
C LYS A 19 -8.57 -18.68 30.65
N LYS A 20 -8.35 -17.66 31.50
CA LYS A 20 -9.36 -17.17 32.46
C LYS A 20 -10.52 -16.50 31.73
N VAL A 21 -10.23 -15.67 30.71
CA VAL A 21 -11.25 -15.07 29.82
C VAL A 21 -12.14 -16.15 29.19
N ASP A 22 -11.56 -17.28 28.76
CA ASP A 22 -12.33 -18.35 28.13
C ASP A 22 -13.20 -19.13 29.13
N ARG A 23 -12.72 -19.34 30.36
CA ARG A 23 -13.52 -19.99 31.41
C ARG A 23 -14.70 -19.11 31.85
N ASP A 24 -14.47 -17.80 31.94
CA ASP A 24 -15.41 -16.86 32.51
C ASP A 24 -16.04 -15.97 31.43
N GLN A 25 -16.39 -16.55 30.27
CA GLN A 25 -16.92 -15.82 29.10
C GLN A 25 -18.22 -15.04 29.41
N HIS A 26 -18.97 -15.48 30.42
CA HIS A 26 -20.23 -14.85 30.86
C HIS A 26 -20.01 -13.59 31.71
N LEU A 27 -18.80 -13.36 32.23
CA LEU A 27 -18.50 -12.18 33.04
C LEU A 27 -18.22 -10.95 32.18
N LYS A 28 -18.57 -9.77 32.71
CA LYS A 28 -18.22 -8.51 32.08
C LYS A 28 -16.70 -8.33 32.11
N ARG A 29 -16.13 -7.84 31.00
CA ARG A 29 -14.69 -7.57 30.88
C ARG A 29 -14.15 -6.65 31.97
N VAL A 30 -14.97 -5.72 32.45
CA VAL A 30 -14.61 -4.79 33.53
C VAL A 30 -14.38 -5.52 34.84
N ASP A 31 -15.22 -6.51 35.15
CA ASP A 31 -15.13 -7.26 36.40
C ASP A 31 -13.98 -8.26 36.35
N LEU A 32 -13.79 -8.92 35.19
CA LEU A 32 -12.64 -9.78 34.96
C LEU A 32 -11.31 -9.02 35.01
N ALA A 33 -11.26 -7.79 34.49
CA ALA A 33 -10.07 -6.94 34.57
C ALA A 33 -9.73 -6.55 36.01
N LYS A 34 -10.75 -6.24 36.83
CA LYS A 34 -10.58 -5.96 38.27
C LYS A 34 -10.06 -7.18 39.03
N GLU A 35 -10.63 -8.37 38.77
CA GLU A 35 -10.17 -9.63 39.38
C GLU A 35 -8.72 -9.94 39.03
N LEU A 36 -8.31 -9.66 37.79
CA LEU A 36 -6.94 -9.87 37.32
C LEU A 36 -5.96 -8.76 37.73
N GLY A 37 -6.43 -7.68 38.37
CA GLY A 37 -5.59 -6.51 38.71
C GLY A 37 -5.02 -5.80 37.47
N LEU A 38 -5.69 -5.93 36.31
CA LEU A 38 -5.24 -5.37 35.05
C LEU A 38 -6.09 -4.17 34.63
N PRO A 39 -5.48 -3.14 34.02
CA PRO A 39 -6.24 -2.14 33.28
C PRO A 39 -7.09 -2.82 32.20
N VAL A 40 -8.35 -2.41 32.08
CA VAL A 40 -9.30 -2.91 31.06
C VAL A 40 -8.73 -2.80 29.65
N SER A 41 -7.95 -1.75 29.37
CA SER A 41 -7.27 -1.55 28.08
C SER A 41 -6.27 -2.65 27.74
N ILE A 42 -5.53 -3.17 28.73
CA ILE A 42 -4.59 -4.27 28.52
C ILE A 42 -5.36 -5.55 28.18
N LEU A 43 -6.43 -5.83 28.93
CA LEU A 43 -7.27 -7.00 28.68
C LEU A 43 -7.89 -6.97 27.28
N ASN A 44 -8.47 -5.84 26.88
CA ASN A 44 -9.03 -5.65 25.53
C ASN A 44 -7.97 -5.85 24.44
N THR A 45 -6.75 -5.32 24.66
CA THR A 45 -5.63 -5.51 23.73
C THR A 45 -5.26 -6.97 23.56
N LEU A 46 -5.21 -7.74 24.65
CA LEU A 46 -4.90 -9.18 24.59
C LEU A 46 -5.99 -9.98 23.87
N ILE A 47 -7.26 -9.67 24.13
CA ILE A 47 -8.40 -10.29 23.46
C ILE A 47 -8.35 -9.98 21.96
N TYR A 48 -8.14 -8.72 21.59
CA TYR A 48 -8.00 -8.31 20.18
C TYR A 48 -6.85 -9.01 19.49
N LYS A 49 -5.64 -9.03 20.10
CA LYS A 49 -4.48 -9.73 19.54
C LYS A 49 -4.74 -11.23 19.34
N ARG A 50 -5.44 -11.87 20.28
CA ARG A 50 -5.85 -13.27 20.14
C ARG A 50 -6.82 -13.47 18.99
N TRP A 51 -7.84 -12.62 18.88
CA TRP A 51 -8.81 -12.67 17.78
C TRP A 51 -8.11 -12.48 16.44
N LEU A 52 -7.24 -11.48 16.32
CA LEU A 52 -6.49 -11.20 15.10
C LEU A 52 -5.59 -12.37 14.70
N HIS A 53 -4.91 -13.00 15.66
CA HIS A 53 -4.11 -14.19 15.39
C HIS A 53 -4.97 -15.35 14.87
N LYS A 54 -6.10 -15.65 15.52
CA LYS A 54 -7.02 -16.70 15.05
C LYS A 54 -7.66 -16.35 13.70
N PHE A 55 -7.97 -15.08 13.46
CA PHE A 55 -8.49 -14.59 12.19
C PHE A 55 -7.49 -14.84 11.06
N LYS A 56 -6.24 -14.41 11.25
CA LYS A 56 -5.16 -14.65 10.29
C LYS A 56 -4.99 -16.15 9.99
N LEU A 57 -5.00 -16.99 11.02
CA LEU A 57 -4.89 -18.44 10.88
C LEU A 57 -6.07 -19.05 10.10
N ARG A 58 -7.31 -18.62 10.39
CA ARG A 58 -8.52 -19.13 9.72
C ARG A 58 -8.57 -18.79 8.23
N HIS A 59 -8.03 -17.63 7.85
CA HIS A 59 -8.06 -17.15 6.47
C HIS A 59 -6.73 -17.35 5.72
N GLY A 60 -5.78 -18.08 6.31
CA GLY A 60 -4.47 -18.30 5.69
C GLY A 60 -3.67 -17.02 5.45
N ILE A 61 -3.99 -15.93 6.18
CA ILE A 61 -3.32 -14.63 6.03
C ILE A 61 -1.96 -14.72 6.73
N THR A 62 -0.94 -15.02 5.93
CA THR A 62 0.46 -14.90 6.35
C THR A 62 0.92 -13.48 6.08
N GLY A 63 1.56 -12.85 7.06
CA GLY A 63 2.23 -11.57 6.84
C GLY A 63 3.40 -11.82 5.90
N LYS A 64 3.30 -11.35 4.67
CA LYS A 64 4.43 -11.28 3.74
C LYS A 64 4.94 -9.85 3.78
N THR A 65 6.24 -9.67 3.94
CA THR A 65 6.89 -8.39 3.65
C THR A 65 6.83 -8.21 2.14
N VAL A 66 6.14 -7.16 1.69
CA VAL A 66 6.08 -6.83 0.27
C VAL A 66 7.20 -5.83 0.00
N SER A 67 8.29 -6.27 -0.66
CA SER A 67 9.22 -5.34 -1.30
C SER A 67 8.48 -4.72 -2.48
N GLY A 68 8.29 -3.41 -2.45
CA GLY A 68 7.41 -2.68 -3.37
C GLY A 68 7.87 -2.64 -4.83
N GLU A 69 9.08 -3.08 -5.12
CA GLU A 69 9.73 -2.83 -6.42
C GLU A 69 9.79 -4.07 -7.31
N SER A 70 9.63 -5.28 -6.75
CA SER A 70 9.80 -6.53 -7.52
C SER A 70 8.55 -6.95 -8.31
N GLY A 71 7.43 -6.24 -8.14
CA GLY A 71 6.13 -6.65 -8.69
C GLY A 71 5.77 -6.04 -10.04
N ASP A 72 6.49 -5.00 -10.49
CA ASP A 72 6.17 -4.23 -11.69
C ASP A 72 6.87 -4.74 -12.95
N VAL A 73 7.86 -5.63 -12.77
CA VAL A 73 8.63 -6.23 -13.87
C VAL A 73 8.17 -7.67 -14.06
N ALA A 74 7.73 -8.02 -15.27
CA ALA A 74 7.37 -9.40 -15.61
C ALA A 74 8.61 -10.30 -15.52
N CYS A 75 8.45 -11.54 -15.02
CA CYS A 75 9.55 -12.50 -14.91
C CYS A 75 10.27 -12.70 -16.26
N GLU A 76 9.53 -12.67 -17.37
CA GLU A 76 10.07 -12.79 -18.73
C GLU A 76 11.05 -11.66 -19.07
N THR A 77 10.76 -10.43 -18.65
CA THR A 77 11.65 -9.27 -18.83
C THR A 77 12.91 -9.39 -17.96
N VAL A 78 12.78 -9.94 -16.76
CA VAL A 78 13.94 -10.20 -15.88
C VAL A 78 14.83 -11.30 -16.46
N ASP A 79 14.24 -12.39 -16.94
CA ASP A 79 14.96 -13.51 -17.53
C ASP A 79 15.70 -13.08 -18.81
N ASP A 80 15.05 -12.28 -19.68
CA ASP A 80 15.67 -11.69 -20.86
C ASP A 80 16.84 -10.76 -20.50
N PHE A 81 16.67 -9.91 -19.49
CA PHE A 81 17.75 -9.05 -19.00
C PHE A 81 18.95 -9.85 -18.46
N ILE A 82 18.71 -10.88 -17.66
CA ILE A 82 19.76 -11.74 -17.09
C ILE A 82 20.49 -12.53 -18.18
N GLN A 83 19.78 -12.99 -19.21
CA GLN A 83 20.37 -13.83 -20.26
C GLN A 83 21.07 -13.02 -21.35
N ASN A 84 20.51 -11.87 -21.75
CA ASN A 84 20.93 -11.14 -22.95
C ASN A 84 21.66 -9.82 -22.67
N HIS A 85 21.38 -9.15 -21.54
CA HIS A 85 21.94 -7.82 -21.24
C HIS A 85 23.01 -7.85 -20.14
N LEU A 86 22.79 -8.66 -19.09
CA LEU A 86 23.71 -8.76 -17.97
C LEU A 86 25.12 -9.25 -18.36
N PRO A 87 25.31 -10.25 -19.25
CA PRO A 87 26.64 -10.73 -19.61
C PRO A 87 27.52 -9.66 -20.28
N ASP A 88 26.92 -8.78 -21.09
CA ASP A 88 27.63 -7.67 -21.73
C ASP A 88 27.99 -6.58 -20.72
N LEU A 89 27.14 -6.34 -19.73
CA LEU A 89 27.36 -5.33 -18.68
C LEU A 89 28.48 -5.74 -17.70
N ILE A 90 28.60 -7.03 -17.38
CA ILE A 90 29.64 -7.55 -16.49
C ILE A 90 30.95 -7.89 -17.22
N LYS A 91 30.98 -7.75 -18.56
CA LYS A 91 32.13 -8.12 -19.38
C LYS A 91 33.33 -7.24 -19.04
N GLY A 92 34.42 -7.88 -18.60
CA GLY A 92 35.67 -7.19 -18.25
C GLY A 92 35.75 -6.73 -16.80
N HIS A 93 34.71 -6.96 -15.99
CA HIS A 93 34.74 -6.77 -14.54
C HIS A 93 35.02 -8.10 -13.85
N GLU A 94 35.89 -8.11 -12.84
CA GLU A 94 36.04 -9.27 -11.98
C GLU A 94 34.89 -9.30 -10.97
N GLN A 95 34.54 -10.49 -10.46
CA GLN A 95 33.44 -10.65 -9.51
C GLN A 95 33.61 -9.80 -8.23
N LYS A 96 34.86 -9.53 -7.83
CA LYS A 96 35.21 -8.67 -6.69
C LYS A 96 34.87 -7.19 -6.91
N ASP A 97 34.65 -6.78 -8.16
CA ASP A 97 34.38 -5.40 -8.56
C ASP A 97 32.87 -5.15 -8.81
N ILE A 98 32.02 -6.17 -8.58
CA ILE A 98 30.56 -6.09 -8.75
C ILE A 98 29.91 -6.06 -7.36
N PHE A 99 29.36 -4.91 -6.98
CA PHE A 99 28.78 -4.68 -5.64
C PHE A 99 27.25 -4.58 -5.71
N ASN A 100 26.58 -5.08 -4.69
CA ASN A 100 25.15 -4.87 -4.51
C ASN A 100 24.91 -3.47 -3.94
N THR A 101 24.05 -2.68 -4.58
CA THR A 101 23.75 -1.29 -4.19
C THR A 101 22.81 -1.18 -2.98
N ASP A 102 22.12 -2.27 -2.59
CA ASP A 102 21.15 -2.26 -1.48
C ASP A 102 21.76 -2.47 -0.09
N GLU A 103 23.00 -2.95 -0.03
CA GLU A 103 23.79 -2.97 1.19
C GLU A 103 24.34 -1.56 1.35
N THR A 104 23.64 -0.76 2.16
CA THR A 104 24.09 0.55 2.61
C THR A 104 25.59 0.51 2.80
N VAL A 105 26.32 1.31 2.02
CA VAL A 105 27.75 1.51 2.22
C VAL A 105 27.90 1.98 3.66
N ASP A 106 28.24 1.04 4.54
CA ASP A 106 28.74 1.33 5.86
C ASP A 106 30.10 1.95 5.56
N VAL A 107 30.07 3.27 5.34
CA VAL A 107 31.23 4.14 5.32
C VAL A 107 31.82 4.08 6.73
N ASN A 108 32.38 2.92 7.06
CA ASN A 108 33.44 2.82 8.04
C ASN A 108 34.48 3.84 7.57
N PRO A 109 34.78 4.87 8.37
CA PRO A 109 35.84 5.80 8.04
C PRO A 109 37.07 4.96 7.77
N ILE A 110 37.54 4.96 6.52
CA ILE A 110 38.81 4.34 6.19
C ILE A 110 39.85 5.26 6.84
N GLU A 111 40.20 4.99 8.10
CA GLU A 111 41.18 5.78 8.84
C GLU A 111 42.60 5.66 8.24
N ASN A 112 42.82 4.87 7.17
CA ASN A 112 44.16 4.57 6.65
C ASN A 112 44.25 4.48 5.11
N ALA A 113 43.44 5.23 4.35
CA ALA A 113 43.78 5.46 2.94
C ALA A 113 44.74 6.65 2.90
N GLU A 114 45.99 6.39 2.53
CA GLU A 114 46.93 7.43 2.16
C GLU A 114 46.21 8.37 1.18
N SER A 115 46.17 9.64 1.54
CA SER A 115 45.62 10.71 0.70
C SER A 115 46.36 10.70 -0.63
N ASP A 116 45.81 10.01 -1.63
CA ASP A 116 46.22 10.18 -3.01
C ASP A 116 46.10 11.67 -3.31
N HIS A 117 47.27 12.28 -3.50
CA HIS A 117 47.42 13.71 -3.68
C HIS A 117 46.75 14.04 -5.01
N PHE A 118 45.46 14.41 -4.96
CA PHE A 118 44.76 14.92 -6.13
C PHE A 118 45.48 16.20 -6.55
N VAL A 119 46.25 16.12 -7.62
CA VAL A 119 46.84 17.27 -8.31
C VAL A 119 45.86 17.61 -9.42
N PRO A 120 45.12 18.73 -9.31
CA PRO A 120 44.30 19.20 -10.42
C PRO A 120 45.19 19.35 -11.66
N PRO A 121 44.76 18.84 -12.82
CA PRO A 121 45.49 19.04 -14.07
C PRO A 121 45.80 20.53 -14.29
N GLU A 122 47.00 20.85 -14.77
CA GLU A 122 47.50 22.23 -14.92
C GLU A 122 46.56 23.16 -15.72
N ASN A 123 45.67 22.59 -16.54
CA ASN A 123 44.68 23.31 -17.34
C ASN A 123 43.48 23.86 -16.55
N TRP A 124 43.31 23.52 -15.27
CA TRP A 124 42.20 24.03 -14.45
C TRP A 124 42.36 25.53 -14.15
N SER A 125 43.60 26.03 -14.14
CA SER A 125 43.90 27.45 -13.97
C SER A 125 43.51 28.30 -15.19
N ASN A 126 43.23 27.66 -16.34
CA ASN A 126 42.77 28.33 -17.56
C ASN A 126 41.24 28.50 -17.62
N LEU A 127 40.50 27.98 -16.63
CA LEU A 127 39.04 28.20 -16.53
C LEU A 127 38.66 29.60 -16.02
N SER A 128 39.64 30.50 -15.83
CA SER A 128 39.39 31.89 -15.44
C SER A 128 38.96 32.80 -16.60
N ASP A 129 38.84 32.26 -17.81
CA ASP A 129 38.31 33.03 -18.93
C ASP A 129 36.82 33.27 -18.71
N VAL A 130 36.51 34.49 -18.28
CA VAL A 130 35.16 35.03 -18.03
C VAL A 130 34.22 34.81 -19.23
N THR A 131 34.76 34.61 -20.43
CA THR A 131 34.02 34.23 -21.64
C THR A 131 33.39 32.84 -21.58
N ALA A 132 33.91 31.91 -20.77
CA ALA A 132 33.39 30.56 -20.63
C ALA A 132 32.06 30.51 -19.85
N PHE A 133 31.78 31.48 -18.98
CA PHE A 133 30.50 31.51 -18.27
C PHE A 133 29.36 32.02 -19.15
N GLU A 134 29.58 33.06 -19.95
CA GLU A 134 28.58 33.49 -20.94
C GLU A 134 28.33 32.41 -21.99
N GLU A 135 29.37 31.71 -22.47
CA GLU A 135 29.23 30.59 -23.39
C GLU A 135 28.50 29.39 -22.75
N PHE A 136 28.72 29.13 -21.45
CA PHE A 136 28.00 28.11 -20.68
C PHE A 136 26.52 28.46 -20.47
N VAL A 137 26.20 29.73 -20.16
CA VAL A 137 24.80 30.19 -20.02
C VAL A 137 24.10 30.20 -21.37
N GLN A 138 24.82 30.53 -22.45
CA GLN A 138 24.27 30.51 -23.80
C GLN A 138 24.14 29.10 -24.37
N SER A 139 24.88 28.11 -23.84
CA SER A 139 24.82 26.71 -24.29
C SER A 139 23.42 26.10 -24.11
N ASP A 140 22.68 26.50 -23.07
CA ASP A 140 21.29 26.05 -22.85
C ASP A 140 20.26 26.86 -23.64
N SER A 141 20.66 27.97 -24.28
CA SER A 141 19.73 28.86 -24.98
C SER A 141 19.34 28.36 -26.37
N GLU A 142 20.14 27.47 -26.96
CA GLU A 142 19.87 26.84 -28.27
C GLU A 142 19.19 25.47 -28.12
N LEU A 143 19.05 24.96 -26.89
CA LEU A 143 18.34 23.72 -26.63
C LEU A 143 16.84 23.98 -26.79
N ALA A 144 16.26 23.49 -27.88
CA ALA A 144 14.81 23.55 -28.09
C ALA A 144 14.10 22.71 -27.01
N THR A 145 13.70 23.33 -25.91
CA THR A 145 13.15 22.61 -24.75
C THR A 145 11.78 22.01 -25.03
N CYS A 146 11.03 22.54 -25.99
CA CYS A 146 9.86 21.91 -26.59
C CYS A 146 9.66 22.51 -27.99
N SER A 147 9.32 21.70 -29.00
CA SER A 147 8.78 22.26 -30.25
C SER A 147 7.42 22.90 -29.95
N LEU A 148 7.31 24.23 -30.08
CA LEU A 148 6.01 24.90 -30.10
C LEU A 148 5.35 24.59 -31.45
N LEU A 149 4.55 23.53 -31.50
CA LEU A 149 3.64 23.32 -32.61
C LEU A 149 2.65 24.48 -32.65
N THR A 150 2.48 25.08 -33.81
CA THR A 150 1.39 26.03 -34.01
C THR A 150 0.05 25.32 -33.90
N ILE A 151 -1.01 26.03 -33.54
CA ILE A 151 -2.35 25.44 -33.34
C ILE A 151 -2.78 24.65 -34.59
N ASP A 152 -2.45 25.16 -35.77
CA ASP A 152 -2.76 24.51 -37.05
C ASP A 152 -1.95 23.21 -37.28
N GLU A 153 -0.71 23.13 -36.78
CA GLU A 153 0.11 21.90 -36.84
C GLU A 153 -0.31 20.85 -35.81
N VAL A 154 -0.83 21.26 -34.64
CA VAL A 154 -1.41 20.34 -33.65
C VAL A 154 -2.65 19.66 -34.22
N ILE A 155 -3.52 20.42 -34.91
CA ILE A 155 -4.74 19.88 -35.53
C ILE A 155 -4.41 18.93 -36.69
N ALA A 156 -3.37 19.22 -37.46
CA ALA A 156 -2.94 18.35 -38.56
C ALA A 156 -2.28 17.04 -38.09
N ASN A 157 -1.67 17.03 -36.90
CA ASN A 157 -1.04 15.85 -36.29
C ASN A 157 -2.00 15.04 -35.40
N GLU A 158 -3.28 15.40 -35.32
CA GLU A 158 -4.34 14.67 -34.62
C GLU A 158 -4.78 13.38 -35.35
N GLU A 159 -3.85 12.72 -36.04
CA GLU A 159 -4.01 11.36 -36.51
C GLU A 159 -2.88 10.50 -35.92
N THR A 160 -3.25 9.64 -34.97
CA THR A 160 -2.44 8.61 -34.28
C THR A 160 -1.72 8.98 -32.99
N SER A 161 -2.43 9.57 -32.02
CA SER A 161 -2.14 9.27 -30.61
C SER A 161 -3.40 8.76 -29.93
N ASN A 162 -3.35 7.48 -29.57
CA ASN A 162 -4.34 6.83 -28.70
C ASN A 162 -4.20 7.39 -27.28
N GLU A 163 -4.55 8.65 -27.07
CA GLU A 163 -4.87 9.14 -25.74
C GLU A 163 -6.30 8.70 -25.46
N LYS A 164 -6.41 7.70 -24.59
CA LYS A 164 -7.70 7.29 -24.02
C LYS A 164 -8.25 8.50 -23.28
N GLU A 165 -9.18 9.20 -23.92
CA GLU A 165 -10.19 9.96 -23.21
C GLU A 165 -10.70 9.06 -22.09
N ASP A 166 -10.48 9.49 -20.86
CA ASP A 166 -11.01 8.84 -19.66
C ASP A 166 -12.51 9.10 -19.69
N ASN A 167 -13.19 8.29 -20.50
CA ASN A 167 -14.61 8.16 -20.58
C ASN A 167 -15.05 7.84 -19.16
N PHE A 168 -15.63 8.84 -18.48
CA PHE A 168 -16.21 8.69 -17.16
C PHE A 168 -17.35 7.69 -17.30
N THR A 169 -16.98 6.42 -17.21
CA THR A 169 -17.90 5.30 -17.21
C THR A 169 -18.58 5.36 -15.85
N GLU A 170 -19.74 6.03 -15.81
CA GLU A 170 -20.69 5.86 -14.71
C GLU A 170 -20.80 4.37 -14.43
N LYS A 171 -20.27 3.94 -13.28
CA LYS A 171 -20.28 2.53 -12.91
C LYS A 171 -21.72 2.05 -12.96
N PRO A 172 -22.02 0.96 -13.69
CA PRO A 172 -23.39 0.50 -13.83
C PRO A 172 -24.01 0.25 -12.46
N LEU A 173 -25.26 0.69 -12.29
CA LEU A 173 -25.98 0.58 -11.03
C LEU A 173 -25.98 -0.91 -10.58
N PRO A 174 -25.51 -1.23 -9.35
CA PRO A 174 -25.35 -2.62 -8.95
C PRO A 174 -26.69 -3.35 -8.91
N SER A 175 -26.69 -4.61 -9.37
CA SER A 175 -27.83 -5.50 -9.28
C SER A 175 -28.17 -5.82 -7.82
N PHE A 176 -29.40 -6.29 -7.55
CA PHE A 176 -29.78 -6.72 -6.19
C PHE A 176 -28.82 -7.77 -5.64
N GLN A 177 -28.39 -8.74 -6.45
CA GLN A 177 -27.45 -9.77 -6.01
C GLN A 177 -26.07 -9.19 -5.71
N GLN A 178 -25.59 -8.21 -6.49
CA GLN A 178 -24.34 -7.51 -6.22
C GLN A 178 -24.41 -6.67 -4.94
N ALA A 179 -25.52 -5.97 -4.71
CA ALA A 179 -25.75 -5.21 -3.49
C ALA A 179 -25.87 -6.13 -2.25
N LEU A 180 -26.54 -7.27 -2.39
CA LEU A 180 -26.67 -8.27 -1.33
C LEU A 180 -25.32 -8.93 -1.00
N ALA A 181 -24.52 -9.27 -2.01
CA ALA A 181 -23.18 -9.80 -1.81
C ALA A 181 -22.29 -8.79 -1.07
N GLY A 182 -22.30 -7.51 -1.49
CA GLY A 182 -21.57 -6.44 -0.80
C GLY A 182 -22.05 -6.22 0.63
N PHE A 183 -23.36 -6.25 0.87
CA PHE A 183 -23.93 -6.15 2.21
C PHE A 183 -23.51 -7.33 3.10
N ASN A 184 -23.53 -8.56 2.59
CA ASN A 184 -23.10 -9.75 3.32
C ASN A 184 -21.61 -9.68 3.67
N SER A 185 -20.75 -9.23 2.75
CA SER A 185 -19.33 -8.99 3.03
C SER A 185 -19.12 -7.94 4.13
N MET A 186 -19.90 -6.85 4.10
CA MET A 186 -19.88 -5.84 5.15
C MET A 186 -20.38 -6.40 6.49
N GLN A 187 -21.46 -7.19 6.47
CA GLN A 187 -22.03 -7.83 7.64
C GLN A 187 -21.06 -8.82 8.28
N GLU A 188 -20.40 -9.67 7.50
CA GLU A 188 -19.41 -10.62 8.00
C GLU A 188 -18.22 -9.91 8.66
N TYR A 189 -17.71 -8.84 8.04
CA TYR A 189 -16.66 -8.02 8.62
C TYR A 189 -17.10 -7.37 9.94
N LEU A 190 -18.30 -6.77 9.96
CA LEU A 190 -18.80 -6.07 11.13
C LEU A 190 -19.13 -7.05 12.27
N ILE A 191 -19.77 -8.19 12.00
CA ILE A 191 -20.08 -9.24 13.00
C ILE A 191 -18.81 -9.87 13.57
N SER A 192 -17.73 -9.91 12.79
CA SER A 192 -16.44 -10.33 13.30
C SER A 192 -15.88 -9.39 14.38
N SER A 193 -16.45 -8.18 14.51
CA SER A 193 -16.19 -7.18 15.55
C SER A 193 -17.28 -7.21 16.63
N ASP A 194 -16.92 -6.84 17.87
CA ASP A 194 -17.86 -6.78 19.00
C ASP A 194 -18.72 -5.50 18.91
N LEU A 195 -19.72 -5.53 18.03
CA LEU A 195 -20.57 -4.39 17.69
C LEU A 195 -21.48 -3.97 18.85
N ASN A 196 -21.64 -2.66 19.01
CA ASN A 196 -22.69 -2.08 19.85
C ASN A 196 -24.09 -2.45 19.31
N ASP A 197 -25.06 -2.66 20.19
CA ASP A 197 -26.42 -3.09 19.82
C ASP A 197 -27.12 -2.08 18.89
N LYS A 198 -26.80 -0.79 19.02
CA LYS A 198 -27.26 0.23 18.07
C LYS A 198 -26.81 -0.05 16.63
N VAL A 199 -25.58 -0.52 16.45
CA VAL A 199 -25.03 -0.83 15.12
C VAL A 199 -25.62 -2.14 14.60
N LYS A 200 -25.86 -3.14 15.45
CA LYS A 200 -26.58 -4.37 15.08
C LYS A 200 -27.99 -4.06 14.59
N MET A 201 -28.71 -3.18 15.29
CA MET A 201 -30.05 -2.75 14.88
C MET A 201 -30.02 -1.96 13.57
N ALA A 202 -29.07 -1.04 13.39
CA ALA A 202 -28.90 -0.34 12.13
C ALA A 202 -28.62 -1.29 10.95
N LEU A 203 -27.81 -2.32 11.18
CA LEU A 203 -27.53 -3.35 10.17
C LEU A 203 -28.81 -4.10 9.77
N LEU A 204 -29.63 -4.47 10.76
CA LEU A 204 -30.92 -5.13 10.53
C LEU A 204 -31.91 -4.23 9.77
N THR A 205 -31.94 -2.93 10.09
CA THR A 205 -32.76 -1.95 9.37
C THR A 205 -32.34 -1.84 7.90
N VAL A 206 -31.05 -1.72 7.62
CA VAL A 206 -30.53 -1.66 6.24
C VAL A 206 -30.80 -2.96 5.48
N HIS A 207 -30.66 -4.12 6.13
CA HIS A 207 -31.01 -5.41 5.54
C HIS A 207 -32.49 -5.48 5.13
N ASN A 208 -33.40 -5.08 6.03
CA ASN A 208 -34.84 -5.09 5.74
C ASN A 208 -35.22 -4.14 4.60
N GLU A 209 -34.61 -2.95 4.54
CA GLU A 209 -34.83 -2.00 3.45
C GLU A 209 -34.27 -2.51 2.12
N LEU A 210 -33.10 -3.15 2.11
CA LEU A 210 -32.52 -3.74 0.90
C LEU A 210 -33.48 -4.76 0.25
N PHE A 211 -34.13 -5.60 1.06
CA PHE A 211 -35.14 -6.56 0.60
C PHE A 211 -36.48 -5.90 0.26
N SER A 212 -36.90 -4.85 0.97
CA SER A 212 -38.12 -4.09 0.66
C SER A 212 -38.02 -3.36 -0.69
N VAL A 213 -36.86 -2.76 -0.99
CA VAL A 213 -36.61 -2.09 -2.26
C VAL A 213 -36.61 -3.09 -3.43
N HIS A 214 -36.06 -4.29 -3.22
CA HIS A 214 -36.10 -5.35 -4.21
C HIS A 214 -37.52 -5.85 -4.49
N SER A 215 -38.32 -6.09 -3.45
CA SER A 215 -39.70 -6.56 -3.60
C SER A 215 -40.63 -5.49 -4.19
N LYS A 216 -40.44 -4.20 -3.87
CA LYS A 216 -41.15 -3.09 -4.52
C LYS A 216 -40.80 -2.94 -6.00
N LYS A 217 -39.53 -3.12 -6.39
CA LYS A 217 -39.11 -3.16 -7.80
C LYS A 217 -39.70 -4.34 -8.59
N ALA A 218 -40.06 -5.43 -7.92
CA ALA A 218 -40.75 -6.55 -8.56
C ALA A 218 -42.22 -6.25 -8.91
N LEU A 219 -42.81 -5.17 -8.36
CA LEU A 219 -44.23 -4.85 -8.48
C LEU A 219 -44.59 -3.73 -9.47
N GLN A 220 -43.67 -3.24 -10.30
CA GLN A 220 -44.02 -2.31 -11.38
C GLN A 220 -43.49 -2.77 -12.74
N ARG A 221 -44.27 -3.65 -13.38
CA ARG A 221 -44.38 -3.63 -14.85
C ARG A 221 -45.69 -2.93 -15.15
N GLU A 222 -45.64 -1.67 -15.58
CA GLU A 222 -46.83 -1.02 -16.10
C GLU A 222 -47.40 -1.85 -17.27
N ILE A 223 -48.72 -2.02 -17.26
CA ILE A 223 -49.51 -2.77 -18.24
C ILE A 223 -49.28 -2.26 -19.68
N THR A 224 -48.75 -1.04 -19.83
CA THR A 224 -48.38 -0.39 -21.10
C THR A 224 -47.40 -1.19 -21.96
N LYS A 225 -46.66 -2.17 -21.42
CA LYS A 225 -45.81 -3.07 -22.23
C LYS A 225 -46.55 -4.26 -22.86
N TYR A 226 -47.84 -4.43 -22.62
CA TYR A 226 -48.65 -5.56 -23.13
C TYR A 226 -49.85 -5.13 -23.98
N ILE A 227 -49.98 -3.84 -24.31
CA ILE A 227 -51.01 -3.36 -25.24
C ILE A 227 -50.33 -3.03 -26.57
N LEU A 228 -50.35 -4.00 -27.48
CA LEU A 228 -50.23 -3.82 -28.92
C LEU A 228 -51.63 -4.00 -29.52
#